data_AF-A0A150UHG8-F1
#
_entry.id   AF-A0A150UHG8-F1
#
_cell.length_a   1.000
_cell.length_b   1.000
_cell.length_c   1.000
_cell.angle_alpha   90.00
_cell.angle_beta   90.00
_cell.angle_gamma   90.00
#
_symmetry.space_group_name_H-M   'P 1'
#
loop_
_entity.id
_entity.type
_entity.pdbx_description
1 polymer ?
#
loop_
_entity_poly.entity_id
_entity_poly.type
_entity_poly.pdbx_seq_one_letter_code
_entity_poly.pdbx_strand_id
1 'polypeptide(L)'
;MSKRSIGKLAVGMAAMIAVTVSGLALAPSAHAEDFFSALFGGFRMRPPPEVRMPFANDDVPRYEGPRQRASYGGGTAYCVRGCDGRYFPAQGNDAESKAQSCKSFCPASETSLVYGGSIDDATTDKGKSYSELPNAYRYRTELVAGCTCNGKDPAGLAQVKVEDDPTLRKGDIVAGADGLVVAGRNAGDRRGVAMNFSPLPDSVRARFRQVPVVAKE
;
A
#
# COMPACT_ATOMS: atom_id res chain seq x y z
N MET A 1 -28.49 -76.09 37.64
CA MET A 1 -28.65 -75.62 36.23
C MET A 1 -27.42 -76.05 35.45
N SER A 2 -27.59 -76.98 34.51
CA SER A 2 -26.54 -77.84 33.95
C SER A 2 -26.15 -77.43 32.53
N LYS A 3 -24.86 -77.11 32.36
CA LYS A 3 -23.91 -77.39 31.26
C LYS A 3 -24.33 -77.52 29.78
N ARG A 4 -23.47 -76.88 28.94
CA ARG A 4 -23.01 -77.23 27.56
C ARG A 4 -24.04 -76.96 26.43
N SER A 5 -23.71 -76.66 25.17
CA SER A 5 -22.54 -76.94 24.33
C SER A 5 -22.50 -76.00 23.10
N ILE A 6 -21.31 -75.87 22.53
CA ILE A 6 -20.92 -75.28 21.24
C ILE A 6 -21.47 -76.11 20.06
N GLY A 7 -21.69 -75.49 18.89
CA GLY A 7 -21.77 -76.21 17.61
C GLY A 7 -22.14 -75.34 16.41
N LYS A 8 -21.21 -75.19 15.47
CA LYS A 8 -21.31 -74.43 14.21
C LYS A 8 -21.82 -75.32 13.06
N LEU A 9 -22.07 -74.65 11.91
CA LEU A 9 -22.03 -75.17 10.51
C LEU A 9 -23.24 -76.04 10.10
N ALA A 10 -23.77 -76.02 8.87
CA ALA A 10 -23.35 -75.44 7.61
C ALA A 10 -24.54 -75.46 6.62
N VAL A 11 -24.48 -74.53 5.66
CA VAL A 11 -24.66 -74.71 4.19
C VAL A 11 -25.74 -75.70 3.72
N GLY A 12 -26.65 -75.21 2.87
CA GLY A 12 -27.46 -76.09 2.04
C GLY A 12 -28.50 -75.36 1.19
N MET A 13 -28.07 -74.92 0.01
CA MET A 13 -28.81 -74.17 -1.00
C MET A 13 -29.81 -75.06 -1.75
N ALA A 14 -31.08 -74.64 -1.89
CA ALA A 14 -31.98 -75.14 -2.93
C ALA A 14 -33.02 -74.08 -3.30
N ALA A 15 -33.05 -73.77 -4.60
CA ALA A 15 -33.81 -72.73 -5.27
C ALA A 15 -35.33 -72.96 -5.24
N MET A 16 -36.11 -71.88 -5.36
CA MET A 16 -37.04 -71.69 -6.49
C MET A 16 -37.56 -70.24 -6.51
N ILE A 17 -37.60 -69.72 -7.74
CA ILE A 17 -37.78 -68.35 -8.15
C ILE A 17 -39.26 -67.93 -8.07
N ALA A 18 -39.54 -66.75 -7.52
CA ALA A 18 -40.75 -65.99 -7.83
C ALA A 18 -40.39 -64.51 -7.98
N VAL A 19 -40.33 -64.09 -9.24
CA VAL A 19 -40.10 -62.71 -9.69
C VAL A 19 -41.27 -61.83 -9.28
N THR A 20 -40.99 -60.76 -8.53
CA THR A 20 -41.82 -59.55 -8.56
C THR A 20 -40.91 -58.33 -8.75
N VAL A 21 -41.17 -57.65 -9.85
CA VAL A 21 -40.50 -56.45 -10.36
C VAL A 21 -40.90 -55.25 -9.52
N SER A 22 -39.95 -54.36 -9.17
CA SER A 22 -40.07 -52.90 -9.36
C SER A 22 -39.01 -52.10 -8.59
N GLY A 23 -38.21 -51.33 -9.33
CA GLY A 23 -37.72 -50.01 -8.89
C GLY A 23 -36.38 -49.94 -8.16
N LEU A 24 -35.28 -49.88 -8.92
CA LEU A 24 -34.09 -49.15 -8.46
C LEU A 24 -34.44 -47.66 -8.37
N ALA A 25 -34.57 -47.13 -7.16
CA ALA A 25 -34.33 -45.71 -6.93
C ALA A 25 -32.96 -45.60 -6.26
N LEU A 26 -31.96 -45.19 -7.04
CA LEU A 26 -30.76 -44.59 -6.50
C LEU A 26 -31.20 -43.45 -5.58
N ALA A 27 -30.86 -43.53 -4.30
CA ALA A 27 -30.93 -42.35 -3.46
C ALA A 27 -30.07 -41.27 -4.15
N PRO A 28 -30.61 -40.09 -4.50
CA PRO A 28 -29.75 -39.00 -4.91
C PRO A 28 -28.80 -38.72 -3.75
N SER A 29 -27.50 -38.70 -4.03
CA SER A 29 -26.53 -38.07 -3.16
C SER A 29 -27.05 -36.68 -2.83
N ALA A 30 -27.38 -36.45 -1.55
CA ALA A 30 -27.61 -35.11 -1.06
C ALA A 30 -26.27 -34.37 -1.20
N HIS A 31 -26.11 -33.66 -2.32
CA HIS A 31 -25.04 -32.69 -2.47
C HIS A 31 -25.37 -31.57 -1.49
N ALA A 32 -24.66 -31.54 -0.37
CA ALA A 32 -24.58 -30.34 0.45
C ALA A 32 -23.82 -29.30 -0.36
N GLU A 33 -24.51 -28.64 -1.30
CA GLU A 33 -24.10 -27.34 -1.78
C GLU A 33 -24.28 -26.39 -0.59
N ASP A 34 -23.17 -26.14 0.10
CA ASP A 34 -23.10 -25.27 1.25
C ASP A 34 -23.76 -23.93 0.93
N PHE A 35 -24.83 -23.62 1.65
CA PHE A 35 -25.52 -22.33 1.60
C PHE A 35 -24.54 -21.14 1.75
N PHE A 36 -23.48 -21.34 2.54
CA PHE A 36 -22.40 -20.36 2.70
C PHE A 36 -21.49 -20.24 1.46
N SER A 37 -21.35 -21.29 0.65
CA SER A 37 -20.65 -21.23 -0.65
C SER A 37 -21.46 -20.47 -1.70
N ALA A 38 -22.80 -20.52 -1.65
CA ALA A 38 -23.66 -19.69 -2.50
C ALA A 38 -23.71 -18.22 -2.03
N LEU A 39 -23.63 -17.97 -0.72
CA LEU A 39 -23.69 -16.62 -0.14
C LEU A 39 -22.32 -15.89 -0.17
N PHE A 40 -21.20 -16.60 -0.01
CA PHE A 40 -19.85 -16.03 0.08
C PHE A 40 -18.86 -16.54 -0.98
N GLY A 41 -19.22 -17.50 -1.84
CA GLY A 41 -18.36 -18.02 -2.91
C GLY A 41 -18.13 -17.07 -4.08
N GLY A 42 -18.68 -15.85 -4.03
CA GLY A 42 -18.51 -14.81 -5.05
C GLY A 42 -17.11 -14.17 -5.11
N PHE A 43 -16.15 -14.58 -4.28
CA PHE A 43 -14.78 -14.02 -4.27
C PHE A 43 -13.84 -14.58 -5.34
N ARG A 44 -14.35 -15.26 -6.37
CA ARG A 44 -13.57 -15.35 -7.61
C ARG A 44 -13.53 -13.97 -8.25
N MET A 45 -12.42 -13.28 -8.00
CA MET A 45 -11.93 -12.07 -8.65
C MET A 45 -12.64 -11.80 -9.98
N ARG A 46 -13.76 -11.07 -9.92
CA ARG A 46 -14.17 -10.27 -11.06
C ARG A 46 -13.06 -9.24 -11.25
N PRO A 47 -12.48 -9.10 -12.46
CA PRO A 47 -11.76 -7.87 -12.76
C PRO A 47 -12.69 -6.70 -12.39
N PRO A 48 -12.20 -5.64 -11.73
CA PRO A 48 -13.03 -4.47 -11.50
C PRO A 48 -13.62 -4.03 -12.84
N PRO A 49 -14.91 -3.67 -12.92
CA PRO A 49 -15.47 -3.16 -14.16
C PRO A 49 -14.62 -1.96 -14.58
N GLU A 50 -14.08 -2.02 -15.80
CA GLU A 50 -13.46 -0.86 -16.41
C GLU A 50 -14.56 0.19 -16.58
N VAL A 51 -14.55 1.21 -15.73
CA VAL A 51 -15.38 2.39 -15.93
C VAL A 51 -14.81 3.09 -17.15
N ARG A 52 -15.40 2.80 -18.33
CA ARG A 52 -15.08 3.52 -19.55
C ARG A 52 -15.69 4.92 -19.43
N MET A 53 -14.89 5.84 -18.90
CA MET A 53 -15.22 7.26 -18.86
C MET A 53 -15.47 7.72 -20.31
N PRO A 54 -16.52 8.49 -20.61
CA PRO A 54 -16.90 8.87 -21.99
C PRO A 54 -15.82 9.65 -22.77
N PHE A 55 -14.71 10.02 -22.13
CA PHE A 55 -13.62 10.82 -22.69
C PHE A 55 -12.25 10.11 -22.64
N ALA A 56 -12.19 8.81 -22.33
CA ALA A 56 -10.96 8.04 -22.41
C ALA A 56 -10.64 7.74 -23.88
N ASN A 57 -10.00 8.69 -24.56
CA ASN A 57 -9.39 8.43 -25.87
C ASN A 57 -8.20 7.47 -25.68
N ASP A 58 -8.11 6.45 -26.53
CA ASP A 58 -7.10 5.36 -26.48
C ASP A 58 -5.65 5.84 -26.76
N ASP A 59 -5.41 7.15 -26.90
CA ASP A 59 -4.13 7.75 -27.31
C ASP A 59 -3.33 8.42 -26.18
N VAL A 60 -3.78 8.36 -24.92
CA VAL A 60 -2.97 8.85 -23.78
C VAL A 60 -2.00 7.77 -23.29
N PRO A 61 -0.67 7.99 -23.32
CA PRO A 61 0.26 7.10 -22.63
C PRO A 61 -0.16 7.06 -21.16
N ARG A 62 -0.56 5.89 -20.69
CA ARG A 62 -0.86 5.62 -19.28
C ARG A 62 0.34 6.11 -18.47
N TYR A 63 0.25 7.28 -17.84
CA TYR A 63 1.26 7.70 -16.87
C TYR A 63 1.14 6.74 -15.70
N GLU A 64 1.99 5.72 -15.76
CA GLU A 64 2.18 4.74 -14.72
C GLU A 64 2.83 5.49 -13.56
N GLY A 65 2.00 6.14 -12.73
CA GLY A 65 2.46 6.72 -11.47
C GLY A 65 3.30 5.67 -10.75
N PRO A 66 4.41 6.06 -10.10
CA PRO A 66 5.42 5.13 -9.64
C PRO A 66 4.77 4.00 -8.87
N ARG A 67 4.67 2.82 -9.50
CA ARG A 67 4.21 1.62 -8.83
C ARG A 67 5.18 1.42 -7.70
N GLN A 68 4.67 1.50 -6.47
CA GLN A 68 5.38 0.96 -5.31
C GLN A 68 5.70 -0.47 -5.70
N ARG A 69 6.95 -0.74 -6.09
CA ARG A 69 7.40 -2.09 -6.36
C ARG A 69 7.18 -2.81 -5.04
N ALA A 70 6.19 -3.70 -5.00
CA ALA A 70 6.01 -4.60 -3.88
C ALA A 70 7.32 -5.39 -3.79
N SER A 71 8.20 -4.95 -2.89
CA SER A 71 9.44 -5.64 -2.59
C SER A 71 9.04 -6.88 -1.80
N TYR A 72 8.77 -7.96 -2.51
CA TYR A 72 8.69 -9.30 -1.94
C TYR A 72 10.09 -9.63 -1.41
N GLY A 73 10.36 -9.30 -0.14
CA GLY A 73 11.63 -9.69 0.51
C GLY A 73 12.07 -8.87 1.71
N GLY A 74 11.46 -7.73 2.00
CA GLY A 74 11.75 -6.95 3.22
C GLY A 74 10.48 -6.27 3.72
N GLY A 75 10.18 -6.41 5.02
CA GLY A 75 9.02 -5.76 5.62
C GLY A 75 8.96 -4.26 5.31
N THR A 76 7.75 -3.73 5.21
CA THR A 76 7.52 -2.30 5.00
C THR A 76 8.14 -1.54 6.17
N ALA A 77 8.84 -0.45 5.86
CA ALA A 77 9.36 0.46 6.86
C ALA A 77 8.39 1.63 7.03
N TYR A 78 8.15 2.03 8.28
CA TYR A 78 7.29 3.13 8.62
C TYR A 78 8.05 4.16 9.45
N CYS A 79 7.91 5.42 9.06
CA CYS A 79 8.26 6.55 9.89
C CYS A 79 7.14 6.77 10.90
N VAL A 80 7.46 6.75 12.19
CA VAL A 80 6.54 7.03 13.28
C VAL A 80 6.92 8.34 13.92
N ARG A 81 5.99 9.28 14.01
CA ARG A 81 6.21 10.56 14.67
C ARG A 81 6.13 10.39 16.19
N GLY A 82 7.16 10.84 16.90
CA GLY A 82 7.32 10.55 18.33
C GLY A 82 6.25 11.17 19.23
N CYS A 83 5.66 12.29 18.83
CA CYS A 83 4.81 13.09 19.72
C CYS A 83 3.32 12.71 19.70
N ASP A 84 2.83 12.07 18.63
CA ASP A 84 1.44 11.59 18.51
C ASP A 84 1.32 10.18 17.89
N GLY A 85 2.46 9.54 17.61
CA GLY A 85 2.52 8.21 17.03
C GLY A 85 2.10 8.13 15.56
N ARG A 86 1.82 9.25 14.87
CA ARG A 86 1.35 9.16 13.48
C ARG A 86 2.41 8.49 12.60
N TYR A 87 1.99 7.52 11.79
CA TYR A 87 2.89 6.78 10.91
C TYR A 87 2.67 7.08 9.43
N PHE A 88 3.72 6.92 8.64
CA PHE A 88 3.69 6.99 7.17
C PHE A 88 4.81 6.11 6.57
N PRO A 89 4.68 5.64 5.32
CA PRO A 89 5.68 4.77 4.70
C PRO A 89 7.04 5.48 4.55
N ALA A 90 8.10 4.85 5.05
CA ALA A 90 9.47 5.30 4.85
C ALA A 90 9.95 4.94 3.44
N GLN A 91 10.75 5.81 2.82
CA GLN A 91 11.32 5.59 1.50
C GLN A 91 12.83 5.39 1.60
N GLY A 92 13.40 4.50 0.78
CA GLY A 92 14.84 4.26 0.76
C GLY A 92 15.21 2.79 0.80
N ASN A 93 16.43 2.49 0.38
CA ASN A 93 16.90 1.12 0.22
C ASN A 93 17.52 0.58 1.52
N ASP A 94 18.21 1.42 2.27
CA ASP A 94 18.86 1.11 3.55
C ASP A 94 18.23 1.87 4.73
N ALA A 95 18.63 1.54 5.95
CA ALA A 95 18.09 2.14 7.17
C ALA A 95 18.39 3.65 7.26
N GLU A 96 19.56 4.09 6.79
CA GLU A 96 19.96 5.50 6.82
C GLU A 96 19.11 6.34 5.87
N SER A 97 18.94 5.88 4.61
CA SER A 97 18.06 6.52 3.63
C SER A 97 16.62 6.58 4.12
N LYS A 98 16.13 5.52 4.76
CA LYS A 98 14.81 5.49 5.38
C LYS A 98 14.68 6.53 6.48
N ALA A 99 15.66 6.63 7.38
CA ALA A 99 15.64 7.61 8.46
C ALA A 99 15.71 9.04 7.93
N GLN A 100 16.54 9.27 6.91
CA GLN A 100 16.63 10.55 6.23
C GLN A 100 15.32 10.90 5.52
N SER A 101 14.63 9.94 4.92
CA SER A 101 13.30 10.18 4.34
C SER A 101 12.30 10.65 5.38
N CYS A 102 12.26 10.03 6.57
CA CYS A 102 11.39 10.45 7.67
C CYS A 102 11.66 11.89 8.08
N LYS A 103 12.95 12.24 8.19
CA LYS A 103 13.38 13.60 8.54
C LYS A 103 13.05 14.62 7.47
N SER A 104 13.16 14.27 6.19
CA SER A 104 12.77 15.15 5.08
C SER A 104 11.27 15.39 5.04
N PHE A 105 10.45 14.37 5.34
CA PHE A 105 8.99 14.52 5.40
C PHE A 105 8.52 15.31 6.63
N CYS A 106 9.18 15.13 7.78
CA CYS A 106 8.80 15.75 9.04
C CYS A 106 10.00 16.40 9.75
N PRO A 107 10.57 17.49 9.20
CA PRO A 107 11.74 18.16 9.77
C PRO A 107 11.48 18.85 11.11
N ALA A 108 10.23 19.24 11.39
CA ALA A 108 9.86 19.92 12.64
C ALA A 108 9.49 18.96 13.79
N SER A 109 9.55 17.64 13.56
CA SER A 109 9.16 16.63 14.55
C SER A 109 10.19 15.51 14.62
N GLU A 110 10.38 14.93 15.80
CA GLU A 110 11.18 13.71 15.93
C GLU A 110 10.43 12.51 15.34
N THR A 111 11.15 11.70 14.57
CA THR A 111 10.62 10.49 13.93
C THR A 111 11.50 9.28 14.25
N SER A 112 10.86 8.15 14.52
CA SER A 112 11.51 6.84 14.68
C SER A 112 11.12 5.90 13.54
N LEU A 113 11.98 4.93 13.24
CA LEU A 113 11.68 3.86 12.27
C LEU A 113 11.13 2.61 12.96
N VAL A 114 10.12 2.01 12.34
CA VAL A 114 9.63 0.67 12.66
C VAL A 114 9.47 -0.14 11.37
N TYR A 115 9.55 -1.46 11.47
CA TYR A 115 9.52 -2.39 10.34
C TYR A 115 8.51 -3.51 10.61
N GLY A 116 7.70 -3.84 9.61
CA GLY A 116 6.67 -4.89 9.73
C GLY A 116 5.96 -5.16 8.41
N GLY A 117 5.18 -6.23 8.35
CA GLY A 117 4.29 -6.48 7.22
C GLY A 117 3.18 -5.43 7.17
N SER A 118 2.63 -5.11 8.34
CA SER A 118 1.72 -4.00 8.59
C SER A 118 2.25 -3.15 9.74
N ILE A 119 1.57 -2.03 10.03
CA ILE A 119 1.93 -1.18 11.17
C ILE A 119 1.62 -1.86 12.52
N ASP A 120 0.61 -2.73 12.56
CA ASP A 120 0.13 -3.32 13.82
C ASP A 120 1.12 -4.34 14.39
N ASP A 121 1.88 -5.01 13.50
CA ASP A 121 2.99 -5.92 13.83
C ASP A 121 4.38 -5.26 13.75
N ALA A 122 4.44 -3.95 13.46
CA ALA A 122 5.72 -3.28 13.24
C ALA A 122 6.53 -3.15 14.53
N THR A 123 7.84 -3.35 14.42
CA THR A 123 8.79 -3.26 15.52
C THR A 123 9.94 -2.33 15.18
N THR A 124 10.48 -1.64 16.19
CA THR A 124 11.73 -0.89 16.08
C THR A 124 12.92 -1.83 15.88
N ASP A 125 14.07 -1.30 15.49
CA ASP A 125 15.33 -2.07 15.42
C ASP A 125 15.72 -2.73 16.77
N LYS A 126 15.19 -2.21 17.87
CA LYS A 126 15.39 -2.74 19.23
C LYS A 126 14.34 -3.78 19.65
N GLY A 127 13.45 -4.19 18.74
CA GLY A 127 12.40 -5.17 18.97
C GLY A 127 11.15 -4.64 19.69
N LYS A 128 11.11 -3.34 20.04
CA LYS A 128 9.92 -2.74 20.66
C LYS A 128 8.81 -2.58 19.64
N SER A 129 7.60 -3.06 19.94
CA SER A 129 6.43 -2.93 19.06
C SER A 129 5.97 -1.47 18.94
N TYR A 130 5.34 -1.15 17.81
CA TYR A 130 4.79 0.18 17.57
C TYR A 130 3.71 0.55 18.61
N SER A 131 2.89 -0.40 19.05
CA SER A 131 1.87 -0.20 20.09
C SER A 131 2.43 0.13 21.48
N GLU A 132 3.66 -0.27 21.78
CA GLU A 132 4.32 0.05 23.06
C GLU A 132 5.04 1.41 23.05
N LEU A 133 5.07 2.12 21.92
CA LEU A 133 5.67 3.46 21.87
C LEU A 133 4.83 4.45 22.71
N PRO A 134 5.45 5.44 23.37
CA PRO A 134 4.77 6.30 24.36
C PRO A 134 3.51 7.00 23.85
N ASN A 135 3.47 7.38 22.56
CA ASN A 135 2.34 8.08 21.95
C ASN A 135 1.70 7.27 20.81
N ALA A 136 1.86 5.93 20.80
CA ALA A 136 1.30 5.09 19.75
C ALA A 136 -0.20 5.37 19.52
N TYR A 137 -0.61 5.50 18.26
CA TYR A 137 -2.00 5.73 17.85
C TYR A 137 -2.70 6.99 18.39
N ARG A 138 -2.02 7.85 19.14
CA ARG A 138 -2.62 9.05 19.75
C ARG A 138 -3.25 10.00 18.72
N TYR A 139 -2.65 10.07 17.52
CA TYR A 139 -3.17 10.82 16.37
C TYR A 139 -4.58 10.40 15.92
N ARG A 140 -5.07 9.22 16.32
CA ARG A 140 -6.41 8.73 15.98
C ARG A 140 -7.50 9.37 16.84
N THR A 141 -7.18 9.81 18.04
CA THR A 141 -8.16 10.32 19.02
C THR A 141 -8.05 11.81 19.23
N GLU A 142 -6.86 12.40 19.08
CA GLU A 142 -6.67 13.83 19.28
C GLU A 142 -5.59 14.43 18.37
N LEU A 143 -5.69 15.73 18.15
CA LEU A 143 -4.66 16.54 17.49
C LEU A 143 -3.79 17.19 18.57
N VAL A 144 -2.58 16.66 18.75
CA VAL A 144 -1.65 17.20 19.74
C VAL A 144 -1.12 18.56 19.27
N ALA A 145 -1.26 19.60 20.10
CA ALA A 145 -0.81 20.93 19.76
C ALA A 145 0.71 20.95 19.51
N GLY A 146 1.14 21.58 18.42
CA GLY A 146 2.55 21.64 18.02
C GLY A 146 3.11 20.35 17.40
N CYS A 147 2.37 19.23 17.40
CA CYS A 147 2.76 18.00 16.72
C CYS A 147 2.45 18.09 15.23
N THR A 148 3.36 18.69 14.46
CA THR A 148 3.19 18.91 13.01
C THR A 148 4.51 18.67 12.27
N CYS A 149 4.43 18.15 11.04
CA CYS A 149 5.63 17.95 10.22
C CYS A 149 6.20 19.27 9.69
N ASN A 150 5.35 20.29 9.54
CA ASN A 150 5.71 21.62 9.05
C ASN A 150 5.93 22.66 10.18
N GLY A 151 5.67 22.31 11.44
CA GLY A 151 5.80 23.20 12.59
C GLY A 151 4.71 24.27 12.74
N LYS A 152 3.65 24.25 11.92
CA LYS A 152 2.65 25.33 11.83
C LYS A 152 1.23 24.81 11.92
N ASP A 153 0.86 23.92 11.01
CA ASP A 153 -0.53 23.51 10.79
C ASP A 153 -0.73 22.06 11.23
N PRO A 154 -1.86 21.73 11.90
CA PRO A 154 -2.14 20.37 12.37
C PRO A 154 -2.17 19.34 11.23
N ALA A 155 -2.46 19.81 10.02
CA ALA A 155 -2.39 19.05 8.79
C ALA A 155 -1.55 19.83 7.77
N GLY A 156 -0.71 19.11 7.02
CA GLY A 156 0.11 19.72 5.98
C GLY A 156 1.44 18.99 5.81
N LEU A 157 1.97 19.03 4.60
CA LEU A 157 3.33 18.59 4.31
C LEU A 157 4.32 19.65 4.78
N ALA A 158 5.52 19.22 5.16
CA ALA A 158 6.62 20.13 5.39
C ALA A 158 6.94 20.86 4.08
N GLN A 159 7.02 22.18 4.15
CA GLN A 159 7.50 22.97 3.01
C GLN A 159 9.01 22.80 2.94
N VAL A 160 9.47 22.12 1.90
CA VAL A 160 10.88 22.08 1.53
C VAL A 160 11.12 23.29 0.64
N LYS A 161 12.10 24.12 1.01
CA LYS A 161 12.52 25.22 0.15
C LYS A 161 13.16 24.63 -1.10
N VAL A 162 12.91 25.25 -2.26
CA VAL A 162 13.47 24.78 -3.54
C VAL A 162 14.99 24.66 -3.45
N GLU A 163 15.65 25.59 -2.76
CA GLU A 163 17.10 25.62 -2.59
C GLU A 163 17.63 24.42 -1.79
N ASP A 164 16.79 23.83 -0.93
CA ASP A 164 17.12 22.73 -0.04
C ASP A 164 16.62 21.38 -0.58
N ASP A 165 16.01 21.34 -1.77
CA ASP A 165 15.48 20.11 -2.38
C ASP A 165 16.61 19.27 -3.02
N PRO A 166 16.97 18.11 -2.43
CA PRO A 166 18.05 17.27 -2.95
C PRO A 166 17.67 16.53 -4.23
N THR A 167 16.41 16.58 -4.66
CA THR A 167 15.95 15.92 -5.88
C THR A 167 16.20 16.76 -7.13
N LEU A 168 16.46 18.06 -6.98
CA LEU A 168 16.71 18.97 -8.10
C LEU A 168 17.99 18.63 -8.86
N ARG A 169 17.87 18.64 -10.17
CA ARG A 169 18.96 18.37 -11.12
C ARG A 169 19.18 19.56 -12.03
N LYS A 170 20.39 19.61 -12.60
CA LYS A 170 20.71 20.60 -13.63
C LYS A 170 19.76 20.45 -14.82
N GLY A 171 19.07 21.53 -15.18
CA GLY A 171 18.12 21.58 -16.28
C GLY A 171 16.66 21.48 -15.82
N ASP A 172 16.40 21.18 -14.56
CA ASP A 172 15.03 21.15 -14.04
C ASP A 172 14.41 22.55 -14.10
N ILE A 173 13.15 22.60 -14.53
CA ILE A 173 12.37 23.83 -14.58
C ILE A 173 11.56 23.92 -13.28
N VAL A 174 11.81 24.97 -12.50
CA VAL A 174 11.13 25.22 -11.23
C VAL A 174 10.18 26.40 -11.38
N ALA A 175 8.97 26.27 -10.85
CA ALA A 175 8.04 27.39 -10.68
C ALA A 175 8.36 28.14 -9.39
N GLY A 176 9.07 29.26 -9.51
CA GLY A 176 9.31 30.20 -8.41
C GLY A 176 8.22 31.27 -8.32
N ALA A 177 8.28 32.08 -7.27
CA ALA A 177 7.35 33.21 -7.05
C ALA A 177 7.38 34.22 -8.21
N ASP A 178 8.57 34.47 -8.78
CA ASP A 178 8.79 35.41 -9.89
C ASP A 178 8.67 34.74 -11.27
N GLY A 179 8.16 33.50 -11.33
CA GLY A 179 7.93 32.74 -12.55
C GLY A 179 8.87 31.54 -12.74
N LEU A 180 8.93 31.02 -13.97
CA LEU A 180 9.71 29.83 -14.29
C LEU A 180 11.22 30.12 -14.33
N VAL A 181 11.98 29.33 -13.58
CA VAL A 181 13.45 29.36 -13.54
C VAL A 181 14.02 27.98 -13.88
N VAL A 182 15.27 27.94 -14.32
CA VAL A 182 16.01 26.70 -14.58
C VAL A 182 17.08 26.53 -13.52
N ALA A 183 17.10 25.33 -12.93
CA ALA A 183 18.10 24.91 -11.97
C ALA A 183 19.44 24.61 -12.69
N GLY A 184 20.48 25.34 -12.33
CA GLY A 184 21.86 25.18 -12.77
C GLY A 184 22.75 24.75 -11.62
N ARG A 185 23.96 24.27 -11.93
CA ARG A 185 24.96 24.02 -10.88
C ARG A 185 25.67 25.31 -10.50
N ASN A 186 25.93 25.51 -9.22
CA ASN A 186 26.85 26.52 -8.76
C ASN A 186 28.27 26.25 -9.28
N ALA A 187 28.84 27.19 -10.03
CA ALA A 187 30.20 27.05 -10.57
C ALA A 187 31.28 26.99 -9.47
N GLY A 188 30.98 27.55 -8.29
CA GLY A 188 31.87 27.52 -7.12
C GLY A 188 31.72 26.29 -6.22
N ASP A 189 30.65 25.51 -6.36
CA ASP A 189 30.41 24.33 -5.53
C ASP A 189 30.78 23.04 -6.27
N ARG A 190 32.00 22.57 -6.04
CA ARG A 190 32.52 21.31 -6.62
C ARG A 190 31.76 20.08 -6.12
N ARG A 191 31.01 20.18 -5.01
CA ARG A 191 30.18 19.09 -4.46
C ARG A 191 28.80 19.03 -5.12
N GLY A 192 28.40 20.09 -5.84
CA GLY A 192 27.16 20.13 -6.62
C GLY A 192 25.88 20.10 -5.78
N VAL A 193 25.95 20.53 -4.53
CA VAL A 193 24.82 20.54 -3.58
C VAL A 193 24.03 21.84 -3.71
N ALA A 194 24.72 22.96 -3.94
CA ALA A 194 24.07 24.25 -4.13
C ALA A 194 23.58 24.41 -5.59
N MET A 195 22.28 24.59 -5.77
CA MET A 195 21.68 24.92 -7.08
C MET A 195 21.66 26.44 -7.29
N ASN A 196 21.85 26.87 -8.53
CA ASN A 196 21.64 28.25 -8.98
C ASN A 196 20.39 28.33 -9.82
N PHE A 197 19.60 29.38 -9.67
CA PHE A 197 18.41 29.58 -10.47
C PHE A 197 18.64 30.70 -11.48
N SER A 198 18.34 30.42 -12.74
CA SER A 198 18.39 31.40 -13.83
C SER A 198 17.03 31.50 -14.50
N PRO A 199 16.62 32.68 -14.99
CA PRO A 199 15.34 32.81 -15.68
C PRO A 199 15.22 31.84 -16.86
N LEU A 200 14.07 31.17 -16.99
CA LEU A 200 13.80 30.29 -18.12
C LEU A 200 13.79 31.09 -19.43
N PRO A 201 14.53 30.66 -20.48
CA PRO A 201 14.55 31.35 -21.78
C PRO A 201 13.15 31.51 -22.38
N ASP A 202 12.90 32.65 -23.02
CA ASP A 202 11.55 32.99 -23.53
C ASP A 202 11.02 31.99 -24.55
N SER A 203 11.88 31.42 -25.39
CA SER A 203 11.52 30.38 -26.37
C SER A 203 10.96 29.11 -25.71
N VAL A 204 11.46 28.76 -24.52
CA VAL A 204 11.00 27.61 -23.74
C VAL A 204 9.78 28.00 -22.91
N ARG A 205 9.78 29.19 -22.30
CA ARG A 205 8.65 29.74 -21.54
C ARG A 205 7.38 29.83 -22.39
N ALA A 206 7.51 30.20 -23.66
CA ALA A 206 6.38 30.26 -24.61
C ALA A 206 5.65 28.91 -24.76
N ARG A 207 6.38 27.79 -24.67
CA ARG A 207 5.78 26.44 -24.74
C ARG A 207 4.92 26.11 -23.53
N PHE A 208 5.25 26.66 -22.37
CA PHE A 208 4.49 26.46 -21.13
C PHE A 208 3.30 27.42 -20.97
N ARG A 209 3.17 28.44 -21.84
CA ARG A 209 2.00 29.34 -21.84
C ARG A 209 0.72 28.69 -22.39
N GLN A 210 0.88 27.62 -23.17
CA GLN A 210 -0.21 26.94 -23.87
C GLN A 210 -0.63 25.63 -23.19
N VAL A 211 -0.18 25.38 -21.95
CA VAL A 211 -0.60 24.17 -21.23
C VAL A 211 -2.11 24.25 -21.02
N PRO A 212 -2.90 23.30 -21.55
CA PRO A 212 -4.34 23.33 -21.36
C PRO A 212 -4.62 23.25 -19.86
N VAL A 213 -5.31 24.25 -19.33
CA VAL A 213 -5.76 24.24 -17.94
C VAL A 213 -6.76 23.09 -17.81
N VAL A 214 -6.33 21.99 -17.20
CA VAL A 214 -7.16 20.76 -17.04
C VAL A 214 -8.17 20.92 -15.90
N ALA A 215 -8.04 21.94 -15.06
CA ALA A 215 -8.98 22.25 -14.01
C ALA A 215 -9.82 23.49 -14.40
N LYS A 216 -10.95 23.24 -15.06
CA LYS A 216 -12.08 24.17 -15.06
C LYS A 216 -13.21 23.45 -14.32
N GLU A 217 -13.71 24.08 -13.27
CA GLU A 217 -14.77 23.60 -12.36
C GLU A 217 -16.02 23.12 -13.11
#